data_AF-A0A920E862-F1
#
_entry.id   AF-A0A920E862-F1
#
_cell.length_a   1.000
_cell.length_b   1.000
_cell.length_c   1.000
_cell.angle_alpha   90.00
_cell.angle_beta   90.00
_cell.angle_gamma   90.00
#
_symmetry.space_group_name_H-M   'P 1'
#
loop_
_entity.id
_entity.type
_entity.pdbx_description
1 polymer ?
#
loop_
_entity_poly.entity_id
_entity_poly.type
_entity_poly.pdbx_seq_one_letter_code
_entity_poly.pdbx_strand_id
1 'polypeptide(L)'
;MFLGAGPLVVTLYMSTFSFVQFFASPYIGRLSDKFGRKPMLITSCIADLFSHSIMAIASSLNLVLLSRVIAGLFSCNISVGTAYISDITSSKDRTKYIGYYNAAFSLGFVIGPIVGGLLAGSDPSNQII
;
A
#
# COMPACT_ATOMS: atom_id res chain seq x y z
N MET A 1 -2.66 17.14 -17.52
CA MET A 1 -2.53 17.84 -16.22
C MET A 1 -3.50 17.15 -15.27
N PHE A 2 -3.00 16.30 -14.37
CA PHE A 2 -3.83 15.45 -13.52
C PHE A 2 -4.76 16.32 -12.65
N LEU A 3 -6.08 16.23 -12.82
CA LEU A 3 -7.05 17.11 -12.13
C LEU A 3 -6.74 18.61 -12.25
N GLY A 4 -6.08 19.05 -13.33
CA GLY A 4 -5.66 20.45 -13.49
C GLY A 4 -4.46 20.87 -12.60
N ALA A 5 -3.75 19.93 -11.97
CA ALA A 5 -2.56 20.17 -11.17
C ALA A 5 -1.25 19.89 -11.94
N GLY A 6 -0.23 20.70 -11.66
CA GLY A 6 1.11 20.52 -12.23
C GLY A 6 1.82 19.26 -11.68
N PRO A 7 2.83 18.71 -12.39
CA PRO A 7 3.51 17.47 -12.00
C PRO A 7 4.06 17.47 -10.57
N LEU A 8 4.65 18.60 -10.12
CA LEU A 8 5.18 18.75 -8.76
C LEU A 8 4.10 18.57 -7.69
N VAL A 9 2.90 19.10 -7.93
CA VAL A 9 1.77 19.00 -6.99
C VAL A 9 1.33 17.54 -6.90
N VAL A 10 1.21 16.85 -8.04
CA VAL A 10 0.87 15.41 -8.05
C VAL A 10 1.89 14.60 -7.26
N THR A 11 3.19 14.83 -7.47
CA THR A 11 4.26 14.15 -6.73
C THR A 11 4.18 14.42 -5.23
N LEU A 12 3.93 15.67 -4.81
CA LEU A 12 3.74 16.02 -3.40
C LEU A 12 2.59 15.23 -2.77
N TYR A 13 1.45 15.17 -3.45
CA TYR A 13 0.29 14.42 -2.97
C TYR A 13 0.60 12.92 -2.88
N MET A 14 1.25 12.34 -3.88
CA MET A 14 1.66 10.93 -3.85
C MET A 14 2.67 10.64 -2.73
N SER A 15 3.61 11.56 -2.46
CA SER A 15 4.61 11.43 -1.40
C SER A 15 4.03 11.47 0.02
N THR A 16 2.81 12.00 0.18
CA THR A 16 2.11 12.04 1.48
C THR A 16 1.92 10.64 2.06
N PHE A 17 1.72 9.63 1.20
CA PHE A 17 1.67 8.23 1.63
C PHE A 17 2.91 7.84 2.43
N SER A 18 4.10 8.05 1.87
CA SER A 18 5.38 7.68 2.50
C SER A 18 5.65 8.48 3.76
N PHE A 19 5.29 9.78 3.75
CA PHE A 19 5.43 10.65 4.91
C PHE A 19 4.57 10.13 6.08
N VAL A 20 3.29 9.85 5.84
CA VAL A 20 2.38 9.33 6.87
C VAL A 20 2.83 7.94 7.31
N GLN A 21 3.19 7.06 6.38
CA GLN A 21 3.68 5.71 6.69
C GLN A 21 4.91 5.74 7.60
N PHE A 22 5.85 6.65 7.36
CA PHE A 22 7.06 6.77 8.18
C PHE A 22 6.73 7.00 9.66
N PHE A 23 5.77 7.90 9.96
CA PHE A 23 5.35 8.17 11.33
C PHE A 23 4.41 7.10 11.89
N ALA A 24 3.53 6.52 11.07
CA ALA A 24 2.55 5.54 11.52
C ALA A 24 3.16 4.15 11.78
N SER A 25 4.18 3.75 11.00
CA SER A 25 4.74 2.39 11.02
C SER A 25 5.18 1.92 12.41
N PRO A 26 5.91 2.71 13.23
CA PRO A 26 6.29 2.28 14.57
C PRO A 26 5.09 2.02 15.49
N TYR A 27 4.05 2.86 15.41
CA TYR A 27 2.86 2.73 16.25
C TYR A 27 2.03 1.51 15.85
N ILE A 28 1.80 1.33 14.55
CA ILE A 28 1.05 0.20 14.01
C ILE A 28 1.80 -1.11 14.27
N GLY A 29 3.13 -1.13 14.15
CA GLY A 29 3.95 -2.30 14.50
C GLY A 29 3.72 -2.74 15.95
N ARG A 30 3.83 -1.81 16.91
CA ARG A 30 3.56 -2.09 18.34
C ARG A 30 2.11 -2.50 18.59
N LEU A 31 1.17 -1.91 17.86
CA LEU A 31 -0.24 -2.25 17.94
C LEU A 31 -0.48 -3.69 17.45
N SER A 32 0.24 -4.13 16.41
CA SER A 32 0.18 -5.51 15.90
C SER A 32 0.70 -6.54 16.91
N ASP A 33 1.73 -6.18 17.68
CA ASP A 33 2.25 -7.05 18.73
C ASP A 33 1.26 -7.19 19.89
N LYS A 34 0.50 -6.12 20.20
CA LYS A 34 -0.48 -6.10 21.30
C LYS A 34 -1.81 -6.76 20.95
N PHE A 35 -2.37 -6.44 19.79
CA PHE A 35 -3.71 -6.89 19.36
C PHE A 35 -3.66 -8.18 18.52
N GLY A 36 -2.46 -8.64 18.18
CA GLY A 36 -2.22 -9.81 17.34
C GLY A 36 -1.97 -9.43 15.89
N ARG A 37 -1.05 -10.18 15.26
CA ARG A 37 -0.58 -9.89 13.90
C ARG A 37 -1.63 -10.15 12.82
N LYS A 38 -2.43 -11.21 12.96
CA LYS A 38 -3.46 -11.59 11.98
C LYS A 38 -4.59 -10.54 11.86
N PRO A 39 -5.23 -10.07 12.95
CA PRO A 39 -6.21 -8.97 12.87
C PRO A 39 -5.64 -7.70 12.24
N MET A 40 -4.37 -7.38 12.54
CA MET A 40 -3.71 -6.22 11.97
C MET A 40 -3.53 -6.35 10.45
N LEU A 41 -3.08 -7.52 9.96
CA LEU A 41 -2.95 -7.79 8.52
C LEU A 41 -4.28 -7.69 7.76
N ILE A 42 -5.37 -8.14 8.38
CA ILE A 42 -6.71 -8.02 7.78
C ILE A 42 -7.13 -6.55 7.71
N THR A 43 -6.88 -5.81 8.80
CA THR A 43 -7.21 -4.37 8.88
C THR A 43 -6.45 -3.57 7.83
N SER A 44 -5.16 -3.87 7.63
CA SER A 44 -4.35 -3.21 6.61
C SER A 44 -4.81 -3.53 5.20
N CYS A 45 -5.17 -4.79 4.90
CA CYS A 45 -5.79 -5.15 3.62
C CYS A 45 -7.12 -4.42 3.37
N ILE A 46 -7.97 -4.29 4.38
CA ILE A 46 -9.24 -3.55 4.27
C ILE A 46 -8.99 -2.05 4.04
N ALA A 47 -8.03 -1.47 4.77
CA ALA A 47 -7.66 -0.07 4.60
C ALA A 47 -7.06 0.20 3.21
N ASP A 48 -6.23 -0.71 2.69
CA ASP A 48 -5.70 -0.63 1.32
C ASP A 48 -6.81 -0.70 0.29
N LEU A 49 -7.74 -1.65 0.42
CA LEU A 49 -8.90 -1.75 -0.47
C LEU A 49 -9.70 -0.44 -0.46
N PHE A 50 -10.04 0.06 0.72
CA PHE A 50 -10.82 1.29 0.88
C PHE A 50 -10.09 2.51 0.30
N SER A 51 -8.78 2.65 0.57
CA SER A 51 -7.96 3.73 0.01
C SER A 51 -7.93 3.68 -1.53
N HIS A 52 -7.71 2.50 -2.12
CA HIS A 52 -7.68 2.35 -3.57
C HIS A 52 -9.05 2.59 -4.20
N SER A 53 -10.15 2.21 -3.54
CA SER A 53 -11.51 2.56 -3.99
C SER A 53 -11.73 4.06 -3.99
N ILE A 54 -11.30 4.79 -2.95
CA ILE A 54 -11.37 6.27 -2.94
C ILE A 54 -10.56 6.86 -4.08
N MET A 55 -9.33 6.35 -4.30
CA MET A 55 -8.47 6.82 -5.39
C MET A 55 -9.11 6.59 -6.76
N ALA A 56 -9.74 5.43 -6.97
CA ALA A 56 -10.36 5.09 -8.25
C ALA A 56 -11.51 6.05 -8.64
N ILE A 57 -12.19 6.65 -7.66
CA ILE A 57 -13.28 7.61 -7.89
C ILE A 57 -12.87 9.06 -7.63
N ALA A 58 -11.58 9.33 -7.42
CA ALA A 58 -11.11 10.64 -6.99
C ALA A 58 -11.28 11.69 -8.10
N SER A 59 -12.20 12.62 -7.89
CA SER A 59 -12.46 13.77 -8.77
C SER A 59 -11.81 15.07 -8.28
N SER A 60 -11.09 15.03 -7.16
CA SER A 60 -10.42 16.19 -6.58
C SER A 60 -9.12 15.79 -5.87
N LEU A 61 -8.19 16.73 -5.78
CA LEU A 61 -6.92 16.54 -5.07
C LEU A 61 -7.14 16.19 -3.59
N ASN A 62 -8.22 16.68 -2.98
CA ASN A 62 -8.55 16.35 -1.58
C ASN A 62 -8.89 14.87 -1.40
N LEU A 63 -9.58 14.24 -2.35
CA LEU A 63 -9.86 12.80 -2.33
C LEU A 63 -8.59 11.97 -2.56
N VAL A 64 -7.72 12.43 -3.46
CA VAL A 64 -6.38 11.86 -3.65
C VAL A 64 -5.62 11.89 -2.32
N LEU A 65 -5.54 13.05 -1.66
CA LEU A 65 -4.86 13.20 -0.38
C LEU A 65 -5.43 12.27 0.70
N LEU A 66 -6.76 12.25 0.85
CA LEU A 66 -7.45 11.38 1.81
C LEU A 66 -7.09 9.91 1.60
N SER A 67 -7.12 9.44 0.35
CA SER A 67 -6.73 8.06 0.03
C SER A 67 -5.28 7.78 0.45
N ARG A 68 -4.33 8.68 0.16
CA ARG A 68 -2.90 8.50 0.49
C ARG A 68 -2.67 8.49 1.99
N VAL A 69 -3.38 9.33 2.75
CA VAL A 69 -3.31 9.34 4.22
C VAL A 69 -3.81 8.03 4.78
N ILE A 70 -4.97 7.54 4.33
CA ILE A 70 -5.52 6.24 4.79
C ILE A 70 -4.56 5.10 4.47
N ALA A 71 -4.05 5.03 3.23
CA ALA A 71 -3.07 4.01 2.85
C ALA A 71 -1.82 4.10 3.74
N GLY A 72 -1.27 5.30 3.94
CA GLY A 72 -0.06 5.48 4.75
C GLY A 72 -0.25 5.07 6.21
N LEU A 73 -1.40 5.41 6.82
CA LEU A 73 -1.69 5.11 8.22
C LEU A 73 -1.74 3.60 8.52
N PHE A 74 -2.20 2.79 7.56
CA PHE A 74 -2.39 1.35 7.75
C PHE A 74 -1.40 0.49 6.96
N SER A 75 -0.40 1.09 6.32
CA SER A 75 0.56 0.35 5.50
C SER A 75 1.61 -0.37 6.36
N CYS A 76 1.23 -1.53 6.89
CA CYS A 76 2.09 -2.39 7.72
C CYS A 76 2.22 -3.83 7.19
N ASN A 77 1.73 -4.10 5.98
CA ASN A 77 1.61 -5.44 5.40
C ASN A 77 2.93 -6.20 5.42
N ILE A 78 4.02 -5.55 4.99
CA ILE A 78 5.33 -6.17 4.86
C ILE A 78 5.94 -6.46 6.24
N SER A 79 5.93 -5.48 7.14
CA SER A 79 6.55 -5.62 8.46
C SER A 79 5.79 -6.60 9.36
N VAL A 80 4.46 -6.47 9.45
CA VAL A 80 3.62 -7.37 10.24
C VAL A 80 3.53 -8.75 9.58
N GLY A 81 3.54 -8.81 8.25
CA GLY A 81 3.50 -10.06 7.50
C GLY A 81 4.75 -10.91 7.69
N THR A 82 5.93 -10.30 7.56
CA THR A 82 7.21 -10.98 7.83
C THR A 82 7.34 -11.42 9.28
N ALA A 83 6.86 -10.61 10.23
CA ALA A 83 6.83 -10.98 11.64
C ALA A 83 5.83 -12.13 11.92
N TYR A 84 4.66 -12.11 11.28
CA TYR A 84 3.67 -13.20 11.39
C TYR A 84 4.21 -14.53 10.85
N ILE A 85 4.86 -14.50 9.69
CA ILE A 85 5.54 -15.69 9.15
C ILE A 85 6.61 -16.19 10.12
N SER A 86 7.37 -15.27 10.72
CA SER A 86 8.40 -15.61 11.70
C SER A 86 7.85 -16.29 12.96
N ASP A 87 6.64 -15.89 13.40
CA ASP A 87 5.98 -16.44 14.58
C ASP A 87 5.40 -17.85 14.33
N ILE A 88 4.92 -18.14 13.12
CA ILE A 88 4.27 -19.42 12.79
C ILE A 88 5.23 -20.45 12.17
N THR A 89 6.50 -20.09 11.95
CA THR A 89 7.50 -20.93 11.27
C THR A 89 8.65 -21.30 12.20
N SER A 90 9.17 -22.52 12.05
CA SER A 90 10.39 -22.98 12.72
C SER A 90 11.60 -22.10 12.38
N SER A 91 12.60 -22.03 13.25
CA SER A 91 13.84 -21.26 13.00
C SER A 91 14.58 -21.73 11.74
N LYS A 92 14.55 -23.03 11.44
CA LYS A 92 15.20 -23.64 10.28
C LYS A 92 14.53 -23.24 8.96
N ASP A 93 13.21 -23.11 8.95
CA ASP A 93 12.45 -22.82 7.73
C ASP A 93 12.10 -21.33 7.57
N ARG A 94 12.26 -20.51 8.62
CA ARG A 94 11.87 -19.08 8.63
C ARG A 94 12.39 -18.31 7.42
N THR A 95 13.68 -18.43 7.11
CA THR A 95 14.30 -17.74 5.97
C THR A 95 13.66 -18.16 4.64
N LYS A 96 13.31 -19.44 4.48
CA LYS A 96 12.67 -19.96 3.27
C LYS A 96 11.28 -19.34 3.08
N TYR A 97 10.46 -19.30 4.12
CA TYR A 97 9.10 -18.77 4.02
C TYR A 97 9.06 -17.24 3.90
N ILE A 98 9.96 -16.52 4.58
CA ILE A 98 10.13 -15.07 4.35
C ILE A 98 10.59 -14.81 2.90
N GLY A 99 11.48 -15.66 2.37
CA GLY A 99 11.89 -15.63 0.98
C GLY A 99 10.72 -15.76 0.00
N TYR A 100 9.83 -16.74 0.22
CA TYR A 100 8.62 -16.89 -0.60
C TYR A 100 7.67 -15.70 -0.51
N TYR A 101 7.50 -15.13 0.68
CA TYR A 101 6.68 -13.94 0.89
C TYR A 101 7.21 -12.73 0.10
N ASN A 102 8.51 -12.47 0.19
CA ASN A 102 9.14 -11.38 -0.57
C ASN A 102 9.13 -11.65 -2.08
N ALA A 103 9.29 -12.91 -2.51
CA ALA A 103 9.18 -13.27 -3.92
C ALA A 103 7.76 -12.99 -4.47
N ALA A 104 6.72 -13.33 -3.71
CA ALA A 104 5.33 -13.01 -4.09
C ALA A 104 5.09 -11.49 -4.17
N PHE A 105 5.63 -10.71 -3.23
CA PHE A 105 5.57 -9.25 -3.26
C PHE A 105 6.25 -8.68 -4.51
N SER A 106 7.48 -9.13 -4.80
CA SER A 106 8.23 -8.70 -5.99
C SER A 106 7.50 -9.06 -7.30
N LEU A 107 6.90 -10.24 -7.38
CA LEU A 107 6.09 -10.63 -8.55
C LEU A 107 4.89 -9.70 -8.72
N GLY A 108 4.18 -9.38 -7.64
CA GLY A 108 3.09 -8.40 -7.66
C GLY A 108 3.57 -7.02 -8.13
N PHE A 109 4.74 -6.58 -7.67
CA PHE A 109 5.33 -5.30 -8.07
C PHE A 109 5.73 -5.24 -9.55
N VAL A 110 6.13 -6.38 -10.14
CA VAL A 110 6.44 -6.47 -11.58
C VAL A 110 5.17 -6.53 -12.43
N ILE A 111 4.21 -7.37 -12.04
CA ILE A 111 2.98 -7.62 -12.82
C ILE A 111 2.00 -6.44 -12.71
N GLY A 112 1.94 -5.79 -11.55
CA GLY A 112 1.00 -4.71 -11.25
C GLY A 112 1.03 -3.55 -12.25
N PRO A 113 2.18 -2.91 -12.51
CA PRO A 113 2.29 -1.83 -13.48
C PRO A 113 1.93 -2.23 -14.92
N ILE A 114 2.23 -3.49 -15.30
CA ILE A 114 1.87 -4.01 -16.63
C ILE A 114 0.35 -4.07 -16.77
N VAL A 115 -0.34 -4.69 -15.80
CA VAL A 115 -1.80 -4.78 -15.80
C VAL A 115 -2.43 -3.40 -15.67
N GLY A 116 -1.93 -2.55 -14.78
CA GLY A 116 -2.42 -1.20 -14.58
C GLY A 116 -2.30 -0.32 -15.82
N GLY A 117 -1.17 -0.40 -16.53
CA GLY A 117 -0.97 0.31 -17.80
C GLY A 117 -1.92 -0.16 -18.90
N LEU A 118 -2.17 -1.47 -18.99
CA LEU A 118 -3.15 -2.02 -19.94
C LEU A 118 -4.59 -1.56 -19.61
N LEU A 119 -4.95 -1.49 -18.32
CA LEU A 119 -6.27 -1.04 -17.87
C LEU A 119 -6.48 0.47 -18.01
N ALA A 120 -5.42 1.28 -17.87
CA ALA A 120 -5.50 2.73 -18.05
C ALA A 120 -5.85 3.15 -19.49
N GLY A 121 -5.60 2.26 -20.47
CA GLY A 121 -5.84 2.51 -21.88
C GLY A 121 -4.82 3.45 -22.52
N SER A 122 -4.92 3.62 -23.83
CA SER A 122 -4.02 4.45 -24.65
C SER A 122 -4.60 5.83 -24.99
N ASP A 123 -5.81 6.15 -24.52
CA ASP A 123 -6.53 7.38 -24.86
C ASP A 123 -6.11 8.55 -23.93
N PRO A 124 -5.44 9.59 -24.45
CA PRO A 124 -5.01 10.75 -23.67
C PRO A 124 -6.16 11.54 -23.05
N SER A 125 -7.39 11.39 -23.56
CA SER A 125 -8.56 12.13 -23.10
C SER A 125 -9.24 11.53 -21.87
N ASN A 126 -8.91 10.28 -21.53
CA ASN A 126 -9.51 9.53 -20.40
C ASN A 126 -8.49 9.24 -19.27
N GLN A 127 -7.37 9.97 -19.21
CA GLN A 127 -6.31 9.77 -18.21
C GLN A 127 -6.76 10.26 -16.83
N ILE A 128 -7.47 9.38 -16.12
CA ILE A 128 -7.81 9.48 -14.70
C ILE A 128 -6.66 8.95 -13.82
N ILE A 129 -5.49 8.62 -14.40
CA ILE A 129 -4.28 8.19 -13.66
C ILE A 129 -3.06 9.03 -14.06
#